data_AF-A0A7K4DH08-F1
#
_entry.id   AF-A0A7K4DH08-F1
#
_cell.length_a   1.000
_cell.length_b   1.000
_cell.length_c   1.000
_cell.angle_alpha   90.00
_cell.angle_beta   90.00
_cell.angle_gamma   90.00
#
_symmetry.space_group_name_H-M   'P 1'
#
loop_
_entity.id
_entity.type
_entity.pdbx_description
1 polymer ?
#
loop_
_entity_poly.entity_id
_entity_poly.type
_entity_poly.pdbx_seq_one_letter_code
_entity_poly.pdbx_strand_id
1 'polypeptide(L)'
;MISSPDVRIERLARYIFVAPSWPRSLGIIIVLGLLIDGAAYRAGNGSFLVGTLGFTVPALVTFLLTRPMVRVSGRDITHNRSALLALACTVLSVIVSLAPTLILGRLFFPALYASSLGLIFGIRILVLVAVADFRIARMIVPAFTQSGVGIAIGTWIFDAGFVSYALLLQVVFGLVFIFLIWLIERPLKKAFQISGLNFLNTFIAHLTDGSKRMEDFFREIGEEVYVQQTSLFFSRDAGRDVIFTVPNVHPGPIGDVGGGNLPRVLHDSFEAETLVAHGTTTHDFNLVSESEISKIVSAIEVSQEGIHYSTVASRPVQISSGSVKILCQRLGDALLMVSTRAPERTEDIDYAIGMAIMAEGRGASLHVAFVDAHNCMDGVSSAILPATRIADEYMRAAHKGFLIAQDLPLEPLAVGVSHIPVPFTREQGFGSLGIQALVTEVGGERTAYILIDGNNVSPGVRETLLASVSKYVDEGEIMTTDTHTVNTVSGKNPVGYVVPAEAIIPFVEQAVREAVEDIAPAQVGATTVSCEGITVFGSQRISQLASTANAMLASIAPFSFVILMLAFLLSLLAYIILQ
;
A
#
# COMPACT_ATOMS: atom_id res chain seq x y z
N MET A 1 -10.59 11.26 26.51
CA MET A 1 -10.62 10.04 25.68
C MET A 1 -11.82 10.10 24.75
N ILE A 2 -11.66 10.76 23.60
CA ILE A 2 -12.67 10.78 22.54
C ILE A 2 -12.04 9.99 21.40
N SER A 3 -12.45 8.74 21.20
CA SER A 3 -12.05 7.96 20.03
C SER A 3 -12.55 8.71 18.79
N SER A 4 -11.65 9.11 17.89
CA SER A 4 -12.04 9.78 16.65
C SER A 4 -12.99 8.88 15.84
N PRO A 5 -13.92 9.46 15.05
CA PRO A 5 -14.84 8.71 14.19
C PRO A 5 -14.12 7.74 13.23
N ASP A 6 -12.86 7.99 12.90
CA ASP A 6 -12.05 7.20 11.97
C ASP A 6 -11.70 5.79 12.50
N VAL A 7 -11.47 5.64 13.82
CA VAL A 7 -11.19 4.34 14.46
C VAL A 7 -12.40 3.39 14.35
N ARG A 8 -13.63 3.94 14.25
CA ARG A 8 -14.85 3.14 14.06
C ARG A 8 -14.96 2.62 12.63
N ILE A 9 -14.58 3.41 11.64
CA ILE A 9 -14.56 3.00 10.22
C ILE A 9 -13.53 1.88 10.02
N GLU A 10 -12.39 1.95 10.70
CA GLU A 10 -11.32 0.96 10.67
C GLU A 10 -11.73 -0.42 11.23
N ARG A 11 -12.58 -0.44 12.27
CA ARG A 11 -13.22 -1.70 12.73
C ARG A 11 -14.24 -2.24 11.72
N LEU A 12 -14.98 -1.38 11.04
CA LEU A 12 -15.95 -1.78 10.01
C LEU A 12 -15.26 -2.34 8.76
N ALA A 13 -14.14 -1.77 8.33
CA ALA A 13 -13.36 -2.27 7.20
C ALA A 13 -12.87 -3.72 7.42
N ARG A 14 -12.45 -4.08 8.64
CA ARG A 14 -12.10 -5.47 8.99
C ARG A 14 -13.22 -6.49 8.75
N TYR A 15 -14.48 -6.09 8.90
CA TYR A 15 -15.63 -6.97 8.62
C TYR A 15 -15.98 -7.06 7.14
N ILE A 16 -15.54 -6.13 6.30
CA ILE A 16 -15.78 -6.14 4.85
C ILE A 16 -14.85 -7.13 4.14
N PHE A 17 -13.65 -7.39 4.66
CA PHE A 17 -12.61 -8.16 3.96
C PHE A 17 -12.38 -9.59 4.46
N VAL A 18 -12.96 -10.00 5.60
CA VAL A 18 -12.79 -11.37 6.13
C VAL A 18 -14.06 -12.19 5.87
N ALA A 19 -13.98 -13.11 4.91
CA ALA A 19 -15.06 -14.05 4.63
C ALA A 19 -15.32 -14.93 5.88
N PRO A 20 -16.60 -15.14 6.28
CA PRO A 20 -16.93 -16.03 7.38
C PRO A 20 -16.45 -17.45 7.09
N SER A 21 -16.21 -18.23 8.15
CA SER A 21 -15.83 -19.63 7.98
C SER A 21 -16.90 -20.38 7.18
N TRP A 22 -16.47 -21.22 6.23
CA TRP A 22 -17.37 -21.97 5.35
C TRP A 22 -18.48 -22.73 6.09
N PRO A 23 -18.29 -23.32 7.31
CA PRO A 23 -19.38 -24.00 8.01
C PRO A 23 -20.51 -23.05 8.42
N ARG A 24 -20.19 -21.80 8.77
CA ARG A 24 -21.20 -20.80 9.12
C ARG A 24 -22.07 -20.47 7.91
N SER A 25 -21.46 -20.27 6.75
CA SER A 25 -22.20 -19.99 5.51
C SER A 25 -23.12 -21.16 5.13
N LEU A 26 -22.64 -22.40 5.23
CA LEU A 26 -23.47 -23.58 4.96
C LEU A 26 -24.61 -23.72 5.98
N GLY A 27 -24.35 -23.46 7.26
CA GLY A 27 -25.38 -23.47 8.30
C GLY A 27 -26.52 -22.49 7.99
N ILE A 28 -26.19 -21.27 7.55
CA ILE A 28 -27.19 -20.27 7.14
C ILE A 28 -27.98 -20.75 5.91
N ILE A 29 -27.32 -21.33 4.89
CA ILE A 29 -28.00 -21.86 3.70
C ILE A 29 -29.04 -22.92 4.09
N ILE A 30 -28.66 -23.87 4.95
CA ILE A 30 -29.54 -24.96 5.39
C ILE A 30 -30.72 -24.41 6.19
N VAL A 31 -30.47 -23.53 7.17
CA VAL A 31 -31.53 -22.91 7.98
C VAL A 31 -32.49 -22.12 7.10
N LEU A 32 -31.99 -21.34 6.15
CA LEU A 32 -32.80 -20.56 5.22
C LEU A 32 -33.72 -21.46 4.37
N GLY A 33 -33.19 -22.57 3.84
CA GLY A 33 -33.98 -23.56 3.10
C GLY A 33 -35.11 -24.17 3.92
N LEU A 34 -34.80 -24.62 5.14
CA LEU A 34 -35.80 -25.21 6.04
C LEU A 34 -36.88 -24.20 6.46
N LEU A 35 -36.52 -22.93 6.65
CA LEU A 35 -37.49 -21.86 6.93
C LEU A 35 -38.44 -21.63 5.75
N ILE A 36 -37.92 -21.64 4.52
CA ILE A 36 -38.74 -21.53 3.30
C ILE A 36 -39.68 -22.74 3.18
N ASP A 37 -39.20 -23.95 3.47
CA ASP A 37 -40.02 -25.16 3.45
C ASP A 37 -41.15 -25.11 4.50
N GLY A 38 -40.83 -24.70 5.72
CA GLY A 38 -41.83 -24.52 6.79
C GLY A 38 -42.88 -23.46 6.44
N ALA A 39 -42.46 -22.35 5.82
CA ALA A 39 -43.37 -21.31 5.34
C ALA A 39 -44.25 -21.80 4.20
N ALA A 40 -43.69 -22.54 3.23
CA ALA A 40 -44.44 -23.11 2.11
C ALA A 40 -45.48 -24.14 2.58
N TYR A 41 -45.11 -25.00 3.53
CA TYR A 41 -46.02 -25.96 4.16
C TYR A 41 -47.18 -25.24 4.87
N ARG A 42 -46.88 -24.23 5.70
CA ARG A 42 -47.91 -23.43 6.40
C ARG A 42 -48.84 -22.69 5.44
N ALA A 43 -48.33 -22.23 4.29
CA ALA A 43 -49.11 -21.52 3.27
C ALA A 43 -50.00 -22.44 2.41
N GLY A 44 -50.08 -23.74 2.73
CA GLY A 44 -50.86 -24.73 2.00
C GLY A 44 -50.34 -24.99 0.59
N ASN A 45 -49.05 -24.71 0.34
CA ASN A 45 -48.44 -24.91 -0.98
C ASN A 45 -48.12 -26.41 -1.15
N GLY A 46 -48.69 -27.05 -2.16
CA GLY A 46 -48.46 -28.47 -2.48
C GLY A 46 -47.05 -28.80 -2.99
N SER A 47 -46.18 -27.79 -3.14
CA SER A 47 -44.78 -27.94 -3.55
C SER A 47 -43.91 -28.34 -2.36
N PHE A 48 -43.86 -29.64 -2.05
CA PHE A 48 -43.03 -30.21 -0.99
C PHE A 48 -41.54 -29.89 -1.25
N LEU A 49 -40.85 -29.32 -0.24
CA LEU A 49 -39.39 -29.08 -0.23
C LEU A 49 -38.82 -28.03 -1.21
N VAL A 50 -39.58 -27.00 -1.61
CA VAL A 50 -39.08 -25.93 -2.52
C VAL A 50 -37.86 -25.17 -1.95
N GLY A 51 -37.81 -24.94 -0.64
CA GLY A 51 -36.69 -24.32 0.06
C GLY A 51 -35.42 -25.16 0.00
N THR A 52 -35.54 -26.44 0.35
CA THR A 52 -34.41 -27.37 0.34
C THR A 52 -33.98 -27.70 -1.10
N LEU A 53 -34.89 -28.13 -1.97
CA LEU A 53 -34.56 -28.53 -3.34
C LEU A 53 -34.22 -27.32 -4.21
N GLY A 54 -35.01 -26.25 -4.17
CA GLY A 54 -34.84 -25.09 -5.06
C GLY A 54 -33.70 -24.14 -4.65
N PHE A 55 -33.28 -24.12 -3.38
CA PHE A 55 -32.28 -23.15 -2.90
C PHE A 55 -31.10 -23.80 -2.19
N THR A 56 -31.34 -24.73 -1.26
CA THR A 56 -30.27 -25.34 -0.46
C THR A 56 -29.40 -26.27 -1.29
N VAL A 57 -30.00 -27.23 -2.01
CA VAL A 57 -29.26 -28.23 -2.80
C VAL A 57 -28.39 -27.56 -3.88
N PRO A 58 -28.90 -26.62 -4.72
CA PRO A 58 -28.07 -25.90 -5.68
C PRO A 58 -26.86 -25.21 -5.05
N ALA A 59 -27.05 -24.58 -3.89
CA ALA A 59 -25.98 -23.86 -3.18
C ALA A 59 -24.92 -24.81 -2.60
N LEU A 60 -25.34 -25.96 -2.02
CA LEU A 60 -24.42 -26.97 -1.51
C LEU A 60 -23.59 -27.61 -2.62
N VAL A 61 -24.24 -28.03 -3.71
CA VAL A 61 -23.55 -28.61 -4.87
C VAL A 61 -22.56 -27.61 -5.45
N THR A 62 -22.98 -26.35 -5.57
CA THR A 62 -22.12 -25.25 -6.04
C THR A 62 -20.90 -25.04 -5.15
N PHE A 63 -21.08 -25.00 -3.84
CA PHE A 63 -19.97 -24.86 -2.89
C PHE A 63 -18.91 -25.95 -3.10
N LEU A 64 -19.36 -27.21 -3.26
CA LEU A 64 -18.50 -28.37 -3.47
C LEU A 64 -17.78 -28.33 -4.82
N LEU A 65 -18.46 -27.89 -5.89
CA LEU A 65 -17.93 -27.93 -7.26
C LEU A 65 -17.10 -26.69 -7.64
N THR A 66 -17.39 -25.51 -7.08
CA THR A 66 -16.75 -24.24 -7.52
C THR A 66 -15.23 -24.31 -7.41
N ARG A 67 -14.70 -24.74 -6.25
CA ARG A 67 -13.25 -24.81 -6.01
C ARG A 67 -12.52 -25.81 -6.92
N PRO A 68 -12.91 -27.09 -7.03
CA PRO A 68 -12.21 -28.02 -7.91
C PRO A 68 -12.25 -27.58 -9.37
N MET A 69 -13.37 -27.00 -9.84
CA MET A 69 -13.46 -26.51 -11.24
C MET A 69 -12.53 -25.32 -11.50
N VAL A 70 -12.38 -24.41 -10.53
CA VAL A 70 -11.41 -23.31 -10.61
C VAL A 70 -9.97 -23.86 -10.61
N ARG A 71 -9.68 -24.90 -9.82
CA ARG A 71 -8.36 -25.55 -9.76
C ARG A 71 -7.92 -26.22 -11.04
N VAL A 72 -8.84 -26.80 -11.80
CA VAL A 72 -8.55 -27.35 -13.15
C VAL A 72 -7.97 -26.27 -14.07
N SER A 73 -8.30 -25.00 -13.85
CA SER A 73 -7.76 -23.86 -14.62
C SER A 73 -6.40 -23.34 -14.12
N GLY A 74 -5.78 -24.01 -13.13
CA GLY A 74 -4.50 -23.62 -12.53
C GLY A 74 -4.61 -22.44 -11.55
N ARG A 75 -5.81 -22.13 -11.05
CA ARG A 75 -6.09 -21.06 -10.07
C ARG A 75 -6.68 -21.65 -8.79
N ASP A 76 -6.84 -20.86 -7.72
CA ASP A 76 -7.45 -21.35 -6.48
C ASP A 76 -8.45 -20.34 -5.91
N ILE A 77 -9.40 -20.84 -5.13
CA ILE A 77 -10.34 -20.05 -4.32
C ILE A 77 -10.52 -20.74 -2.97
N THR A 78 -10.52 -19.96 -1.89
CA THR A 78 -10.70 -20.51 -0.55
C THR A 78 -12.11 -21.07 -0.36
N HIS A 79 -12.26 -22.08 0.49
CA HIS A 79 -13.57 -22.64 0.83
C HIS A 79 -14.50 -21.59 1.44
N ASN A 80 -13.98 -20.67 2.25
CA ASN A 80 -14.75 -19.58 2.86
C ASN A 80 -15.38 -18.68 1.79
N ARG A 81 -14.62 -18.30 0.75
CA ARG A 81 -15.11 -17.47 -0.36
C ARG A 81 -16.13 -18.21 -1.23
N SER A 82 -15.89 -19.49 -1.53
CA SER A 82 -16.85 -20.33 -2.27
C SER A 82 -18.19 -20.42 -1.53
N ALA A 83 -18.17 -20.68 -0.23
CA ALA A 83 -19.36 -20.82 0.60
C ALA A 83 -20.11 -19.48 0.76
N LEU A 84 -19.38 -18.38 0.95
CA LEU A 84 -19.96 -17.03 1.02
C LEU A 84 -20.66 -16.65 -0.29
N LEU A 85 -20.02 -16.91 -1.43
CA LEU A 85 -20.62 -16.63 -2.75
C LEU A 85 -21.89 -17.46 -2.97
N ALA A 86 -21.87 -18.75 -2.62
CA ALA A 86 -23.06 -19.60 -2.70
C ALA A 86 -24.20 -19.08 -1.81
N LEU A 87 -23.89 -18.68 -0.57
CA LEU A 87 -24.87 -18.10 0.36
C LEU A 87 -25.45 -16.78 -0.18
N ALA A 88 -24.61 -15.84 -0.61
CA ALA A 88 -25.05 -14.55 -1.13
C ALA A 88 -25.98 -14.72 -2.35
N CYS A 89 -25.62 -15.62 -3.27
CA CYS A 89 -26.47 -15.96 -4.41
C CYS A 89 -27.78 -16.62 -3.98
N THR A 90 -27.76 -17.44 -2.93
CA THR A 90 -28.98 -18.07 -2.39
C THR A 90 -29.93 -17.02 -1.82
N VAL A 91 -29.43 -16.12 -0.97
CA VAL A 91 -30.21 -15.03 -0.38
C VAL A 91 -30.78 -14.13 -1.47
N LEU A 92 -29.97 -13.75 -2.45
CA LEU A 92 -30.43 -12.94 -3.58
C LEU A 92 -31.49 -13.68 -4.39
N SER A 93 -31.29 -14.98 -4.66
CA SER A 93 -32.26 -15.78 -5.40
C SER A 93 -33.59 -15.84 -4.68
N VAL A 94 -33.57 -16.02 -3.35
CA VAL A 94 -34.77 -15.99 -2.49
C VAL A 94 -35.47 -14.63 -2.56
N ILE A 95 -34.73 -13.52 -2.44
CA ILE A 95 -35.31 -12.18 -2.50
C ILE A 95 -35.96 -11.92 -3.86
N VAL A 96 -35.28 -12.22 -4.96
CA VAL A 96 -35.76 -11.93 -6.32
C VAL A 96 -36.91 -12.85 -6.72
N SER A 97 -36.90 -14.11 -6.27
CA SER A 97 -37.92 -15.10 -6.67
C SER A 97 -39.14 -15.13 -5.75
N LEU A 98 -38.97 -15.09 -4.42
CA LEU A 98 -40.07 -15.27 -3.46
C LEU A 98 -40.69 -13.95 -3.01
N ALA A 99 -39.92 -12.88 -2.78
CA ALA A 99 -40.50 -11.64 -2.25
C ALA A 99 -41.56 -11.02 -3.18
N PRO A 100 -41.36 -10.94 -4.52
CA PRO A 100 -42.39 -10.41 -5.41
C PRO A 100 -43.62 -11.30 -5.54
N THR A 101 -43.50 -12.62 -5.33
CA THR A 101 -44.66 -13.53 -5.41
C THR A 101 -45.69 -13.29 -4.31
N LEU A 102 -45.29 -12.67 -3.19
CA LEU A 102 -46.22 -12.25 -2.14
C LEU A 102 -47.17 -11.15 -2.62
N ILE A 103 -46.78 -10.38 -3.65
CA ILE A 103 -47.53 -9.25 -4.20
C ILE A 103 -48.18 -9.62 -5.55
N LEU A 104 -47.39 -10.19 -6.46
CA LEU A 104 -47.80 -10.49 -7.84
C LEU A 104 -48.59 -11.81 -7.96
N GLY A 105 -48.55 -12.66 -6.93
CA GLY A 105 -49.20 -13.96 -6.92
C GLY A 105 -48.28 -15.11 -7.35
N ARG A 106 -48.72 -16.34 -7.03
CA ARG A 106 -47.92 -17.56 -7.15
C ARG A 106 -47.63 -17.98 -8.60
N LEU A 107 -48.46 -17.57 -9.55
CA LEU A 107 -48.32 -17.90 -10.97
C LEU A 107 -47.01 -17.37 -11.58
N PHE A 108 -46.44 -16.30 -11.02
CA PHE A 108 -45.19 -15.72 -11.50
C PHE A 108 -43.94 -16.35 -10.88
N PHE A 109 -44.08 -17.25 -9.89
CA PHE A 109 -42.93 -17.85 -9.21
C PHE A 109 -41.95 -18.56 -10.16
N PRO A 110 -42.38 -19.39 -11.13
CA PRO A 110 -41.45 -20.05 -12.06
C PRO A 110 -40.62 -19.04 -12.86
N ALA A 111 -41.25 -17.96 -13.34
CA ALA A 111 -40.58 -16.92 -14.12
C ALA A 111 -39.60 -16.09 -13.27
N LEU A 112 -40.00 -15.75 -12.05
CA LEU A 112 -39.15 -15.01 -11.09
C LEU A 112 -37.98 -15.87 -10.60
N TYR A 113 -38.19 -17.17 -10.41
CA TYR A 113 -37.13 -18.14 -10.10
C TYR A 113 -36.16 -18.31 -11.29
N ALA A 114 -36.65 -18.47 -12.52
CA ALA A 114 -35.80 -18.48 -13.71
C ALA A 114 -34.96 -17.20 -13.84
N SER A 115 -35.57 -16.04 -13.57
CA SER A 115 -34.90 -14.74 -13.57
C SER A 115 -33.84 -14.63 -12.49
N SER A 116 -34.12 -15.14 -11.29
CA SER A 116 -33.13 -15.16 -10.21
C SER A 116 -31.95 -16.08 -10.53
N LEU A 117 -32.18 -17.23 -11.17
CA LEU A 117 -31.11 -18.12 -11.65
C LEU A 117 -30.24 -17.45 -12.74
N GLY A 118 -30.81 -16.63 -13.62
CA GLY A 118 -30.05 -15.84 -14.59
C GLY A 118 -29.19 -14.77 -13.91
N LEU A 119 -29.77 -14.02 -12.98
CA LEU A 119 -29.08 -12.96 -12.23
C LEU A 119 -27.90 -13.51 -11.40
N ILE A 120 -28.11 -14.60 -10.64
CA ILE A 120 -27.03 -15.18 -9.84
C ILE A 120 -25.92 -15.75 -10.72
N PHE A 121 -26.23 -16.27 -11.92
CA PHE A 121 -25.21 -16.72 -12.86
C PHE A 121 -24.29 -15.56 -13.26
N GLY A 122 -24.88 -14.43 -13.67
CA GLY A 122 -24.14 -13.23 -14.02
C GLY A 122 -23.27 -12.69 -12.88
N ILE A 123 -23.84 -12.61 -11.67
CA ILE A 123 -23.08 -12.19 -10.47
C ILE A 123 -21.94 -13.16 -10.16
N ARG A 124 -22.16 -14.46 -10.30
CA ARG A 124 -21.11 -15.47 -10.10
C ARG A 124 -20.00 -15.33 -11.12
N ILE A 125 -20.30 -15.03 -12.40
CA ILE A 125 -19.25 -14.73 -13.40
C ILE A 125 -18.43 -13.53 -12.89
N LEU A 126 -19.07 -12.41 -12.55
CA LEU A 126 -18.37 -11.20 -12.11
C LEU A 126 -17.46 -11.47 -10.90
N VAL A 127 -17.99 -12.13 -9.86
CA VAL A 127 -17.21 -12.40 -8.63
C VAL A 127 -16.07 -13.38 -8.89
N LEU A 128 -16.31 -14.46 -9.65
CA LEU A 128 -15.25 -15.44 -9.93
C LEU A 128 -14.17 -14.87 -10.86
N VAL A 129 -14.54 -14.00 -11.79
CA VAL A 129 -13.58 -13.27 -12.62
C VAL A 129 -12.70 -12.35 -11.78
N ALA A 130 -13.31 -11.63 -10.82
CA ALA A 130 -12.58 -10.73 -9.93
C ALA A 130 -11.68 -11.48 -8.92
N VAL A 131 -12.12 -12.61 -8.39
CA VAL A 131 -11.49 -13.25 -7.21
C VAL A 131 -10.69 -14.51 -7.54
N ALA A 132 -10.96 -15.19 -8.66
CA ALA A 132 -10.29 -16.45 -9.01
C ALA A 132 -9.47 -16.37 -10.31
N ASP A 133 -10.05 -15.92 -11.42
CA ASP A 133 -9.34 -15.80 -12.70
C ASP A 133 -10.00 -14.74 -13.60
N PHE A 134 -9.26 -13.72 -14.01
CA PHE A 134 -9.76 -12.65 -14.89
C PHE A 134 -10.24 -13.16 -16.26
N ARG A 135 -9.89 -14.38 -16.67
CA ARG A 135 -10.32 -14.98 -17.94
C ARG A 135 -11.76 -15.49 -17.84
N ILE A 136 -12.70 -14.66 -18.30
CA ILE A 136 -14.15 -14.93 -18.33
C ILE A 136 -14.48 -16.36 -18.79
N ALA A 137 -13.90 -16.81 -19.90
CA ALA A 137 -14.20 -18.13 -20.48
C ALA A 137 -13.97 -19.30 -19.51
N ARG A 138 -12.98 -19.19 -18.62
CA ARG A 138 -12.67 -20.22 -17.61
C ARG A 138 -13.67 -20.23 -16.47
N MET A 139 -14.32 -19.09 -16.21
CA MET A 139 -15.24 -18.89 -15.08
C MET A 139 -16.71 -19.15 -15.44
N ILE A 140 -17.07 -19.31 -16.72
CA ILE A 140 -18.45 -19.59 -17.15
C ILE A 140 -18.98 -20.87 -16.49
N VAL A 141 -18.25 -21.99 -16.59
CA VAL A 141 -18.74 -23.28 -16.07
C VAL A 141 -18.82 -23.27 -14.53
N PRO A 142 -17.80 -22.84 -13.77
CA PRO A 142 -17.92 -22.67 -12.32
C PRO A 142 -19.06 -21.74 -11.89
N ALA A 143 -19.30 -20.65 -12.64
CA ALA A 143 -20.40 -19.72 -12.35
C ALA A 143 -21.77 -20.38 -12.58
N PHE A 144 -21.90 -21.18 -13.64
CA PHE A 144 -23.15 -21.83 -14.02
C PHE A 144 -23.62 -22.90 -13.02
N THR A 145 -22.75 -23.50 -12.22
CA THR A 145 -23.09 -24.62 -11.31
C THR A 145 -24.36 -24.41 -10.47
N GLN A 146 -24.53 -23.24 -9.85
CA GLN A 146 -25.70 -22.96 -9.00
C GLN A 146 -26.98 -22.85 -9.82
N SER A 147 -26.91 -22.11 -10.92
CA SER A 147 -28.03 -21.92 -11.82
C SER A 147 -28.41 -23.20 -12.54
N GLY A 148 -27.43 -23.98 -13.01
CA GLY A 148 -27.63 -25.26 -13.68
C GLY A 148 -28.29 -26.30 -12.80
N VAL A 149 -27.87 -26.44 -11.54
CA VAL A 149 -28.54 -27.33 -10.58
C VAL A 149 -29.95 -26.84 -10.26
N GLY A 150 -30.14 -25.52 -10.11
CA GLY A 150 -31.46 -24.91 -9.93
C GLY A 150 -32.41 -25.17 -11.11
N ILE A 151 -31.91 -25.07 -12.36
CA ILE A 151 -32.67 -25.39 -13.57
C ILE A 151 -33.03 -26.88 -13.59
N ALA A 152 -32.05 -27.75 -13.31
CA ALA A 152 -32.27 -29.20 -13.28
C ALA A 152 -33.37 -29.60 -12.28
N ILE A 153 -33.34 -29.02 -11.08
CA ILE A 153 -34.37 -29.24 -10.06
C ILE A 153 -35.70 -28.61 -10.49
N GLY A 154 -35.68 -27.42 -11.07
CA GLY A 154 -36.85 -26.73 -11.60
C GLY A 154 -37.61 -27.55 -12.65
N THR A 155 -36.95 -28.43 -13.40
CA THR A 155 -37.61 -29.35 -14.36
C THR A 155 -38.60 -30.31 -13.72
N TRP A 156 -38.45 -30.60 -12.41
CA TRP A 156 -39.34 -31.47 -11.64
C TRP A 156 -40.45 -30.68 -10.93
N ILE A 157 -40.27 -29.36 -10.78
CA ILE A 157 -41.14 -28.48 -9.98
C ILE A 157 -42.07 -27.66 -10.87
N PHE A 158 -41.62 -27.28 -12.07
CA PHE A 158 -42.30 -26.37 -12.99
C PHE A 158 -42.65 -27.04 -14.32
N ASP A 159 -43.37 -26.32 -15.18
CA ASP A 159 -43.79 -26.78 -16.49
C ASP A 159 -42.64 -26.89 -17.51
N ALA A 160 -42.94 -27.46 -18.69
CA ALA A 160 -41.95 -27.62 -19.77
C ALA A 160 -41.42 -26.28 -20.32
N GLY A 161 -42.18 -25.18 -20.18
CA GLY A 161 -41.79 -23.85 -20.64
C GLY A 161 -40.74 -23.19 -19.74
N PHE A 162 -40.63 -23.62 -18.47
CA PHE A 162 -39.62 -23.12 -17.53
C PHE A 162 -38.19 -23.31 -18.03
N VAL A 163 -37.85 -24.47 -18.61
CA VAL A 163 -36.46 -24.81 -18.97
C VAL A 163 -35.94 -23.93 -20.09
N SER A 164 -36.70 -23.78 -21.16
CA SER A 164 -36.33 -22.92 -22.30
C SER A 164 -36.20 -21.47 -21.87
N TYR A 165 -37.12 -20.98 -21.03
CA TYR A 165 -37.06 -19.64 -20.48
C TYR A 165 -35.83 -19.44 -19.58
N ALA A 166 -35.57 -20.36 -18.65
CA ALA A 166 -34.43 -20.27 -17.75
C ALA A 166 -33.10 -20.30 -18.49
N LEU A 167 -32.93 -21.15 -19.52
CA LEU A 167 -31.74 -21.20 -20.37
C LEU A 167 -31.56 -19.91 -21.17
N LEU A 168 -32.63 -19.35 -21.73
CA LEU A 168 -32.59 -18.05 -22.41
C LEU A 168 -32.09 -16.95 -21.44
N LEU A 169 -32.59 -16.94 -20.21
CA LEU A 169 -32.15 -15.97 -19.20
C LEU A 169 -30.68 -16.15 -18.79
N GLN A 170 -30.13 -17.38 -18.83
CA GLN A 170 -28.68 -17.56 -18.65
C GLN A 170 -27.89 -16.83 -19.74
N VAL A 171 -28.34 -16.90 -21.00
CA VAL A 171 -27.70 -16.20 -22.12
C VAL A 171 -27.83 -14.69 -21.95
N VAL A 172 -29.03 -14.19 -21.67
CA VAL A 172 -29.29 -12.74 -21.52
C VAL A 172 -28.47 -12.15 -20.37
N PHE A 173 -28.59 -12.70 -19.16
CA PHE A 173 -27.83 -12.21 -18.01
C PHE A 173 -26.33 -12.47 -18.17
N GLY A 174 -25.92 -13.59 -18.76
CA GLY A 174 -24.53 -13.86 -19.08
C GLY A 174 -23.90 -12.77 -19.96
N LEU A 175 -24.53 -12.44 -21.09
CA LEU A 175 -24.07 -11.38 -21.99
C LEU A 175 -24.04 -10.02 -21.32
N VAL A 176 -25.07 -9.70 -20.53
CA VAL A 176 -25.16 -8.47 -19.74
C VAL A 176 -23.97 -8.33 -18.79
N PHE A 177 -23.66 -9.37 -18.01
CA PHE A 177 -22.55 -9.31 -17.06
C PHE A 177 -21.19 -9.35 -17.76
N ILE A 178 -21.05 -10.04 -18.89
CA ILE A 178 -19.83 -10.00 -19.71
C ILE A 178 -19.61 -8.58 -20.24
N PHE A 179 -20.66 -7.90 -20.70
CA PHE A 179 -20.56 -6.51 -21.14
C PHE A 179 -20.23 -5.56 -19.98
N LEU A 180 -20.82 -5.77 -18.80
CA LEU A 180 -20.49 -5.01 -17.59
C LEU A 180 -19.02 -5.19 -17.20
N ILE A 181 -18.51 -6.43 -17.21
CA ILE A 181 -17.09 -6.73 -16.96
C ILE A 181 -16.21 -6.00 -17.97
N TRP A 182 -16.53 -6.07 -19.27
CA TRP A 182 -15.80 -5.36 -20.30
C TRP A 182 -15.78 -3.84 -20.08
N LEU A 183 -16.91 -3.27 -19.66
CA LEU A 183 -17.04 -1.84 -19.38
C LEU A 183 -16.18 -1.41 -18.17
N ILE A 184 -16.12 -2.25 -17.14
CA ILE A 184 -15.27 -2.07 -15.96
C ILE A 184 -13.78 -2.17 -16.34
N GLU A 185 -13.40 -3.13 -17.19
CA GLU A 185 -11.98 -3.31 -17.57
C GLU A 185 -11.46 -2.25 -18.55
N ARG A 186 -12.34 -1.69 -19.39
CA ARG A 186 -11.93 -0.83 -20.52
C ARG A 186 -11.12 0.41 -20.11
N PRO A 187 -11.47 1.18 -19.06
CA PRO A 187 -10.68 2.33 -18.63
C PRO A 187 -9.27 1.94 -18.17
N LEU A 188 -9.13 0.91 -17.31
CA LEU A 188 -7.80 0.46 -16.85
C LEU A 188 -6.96 -0.07 -18.01
N LYS A 189 -7.55 -0.86 -18.90
CA LYS A 189 -6.83 -1.41 -20.05
C LYS A 189 -6.36 -0.31 -21.01
N LYS A 190 -7.10 0.79 -21.14
CA LYS A 190 -6.67 1.94 -21.94
C LYS A 190 -5.56 2.76 -21.27
N ALA A 191 -5.65 2.96 -19.95
CA ALA A 191 -4.71 3.81 -19.22
C ALA A 191 -3.36 3.11 -19.00
N PHE A 192 -3.38 1.82 -18.70
CA PHE A 192 -2.19 1.09 -18.22
C PHE A 192 -1.88 -0.20 -19.00
N GLN A 193 -2.68 -0.56 -20.02
CA GLN A 193 -2.52 -1.80 -20.81
C GLN A 193 -2.69 -3.13 -20.03
N ILE A 194 -3.10 -3.04 -18.76
CA ILE A 194 -3.30 -4.13 -17.80
C ILE A 194 -4.78 -4.43 -17.55
N SER A 195 -5.09 -5.62 -17.04
CA SER A 195 -6.44 -5.95 -16.54
C SER A 195 -6.64 -5.43 -15.13
N GLY A 196 -7.63 -4.55 -14.95
CA GLY A 196 -8.02 -4.05 -13.63
C GLY A 196 -8.60 -5.12 -12.70
N LEU A 197 -9.19 -6.18 -13.25
CA LEU A 197 -9.66 -7.31 -12.47
C LEU A 197 -8.50 -8.20 -12.02
N ASN A 198 -7.44 -8.31 -12.81
CA ASN A 198 -6.20 -8.94 -12.37
C ASN A 198 -5.57 -8.17 -11.20
N PHE A 199 -5.54 -6.83 -11.26
CA PHE A 199 -5.09 -5.99 -10.14
C PHE A 199 -5.92 -6.22 -8.87
N LEU A 200 -7.25 -6.18 -8.99
CA LEU A 200 -8.12 -6.43 -7.83
C LEU A 200 -7.90 -7.83 -7.25
N ASN A 201 -7.70 -8.83 -8.11
CA ASN A 201 -7.38 -10.19 -7.70
C ASN A 201 -6.06 -10.26 -6.91
N THR A 202 -4.98 -9.68 -7.45
CA THR A 202 -3.66 -9.68 -6.80
C THR A 202 -3.68 -8.86 -5.51
N PHE A 203 -4.45 -7.76 -5.47
CA PHE A 203 -4.68 -6.95 -4.27
C PHE A 203 -5.41 -7.71 -3.16
N ILE A 204 -6.52 -8.37 -3.50
CA ILE A 204 -7.26 -9.22 -2.57
C ILE A 204 -6.39 -10.37 -2.08
N ALA A 205 -5.58 -10.99 -2.96
CA ALA A 205 -4.67 -12.06 -2.59
C ALA A 205 -3.53 -11.58 -1.67
N HIS A 206 -3.03 -10.36 -1.85
CA HIS A 206 -2.05 -9.77 -0.94
C HIS A 206 -2.64 -9.57 0.46
N LEU A 207 -3.81 -8.92 0.56
CA LEU A 207 -4.45 -8.64 1.84
C LEU A 207 -4.83 -9.90 2.63
N THR A 208 -5.14 -11.02 1.96
CA THR A 208 -5.54 -12.25 2.66
C THR A 208 -4.43 -13.26 2.87
N ASP A 209 -3.50 -13.36 1.93
CA ASP A 209 -2.53 -14.45 1.88
C ASP A 209 -1.08 -13.94 1.90
N GLY A 210 -0.85 -12.63 2.05
CA GLY A 210 0.49 -12.01 2.05
C GLY A 210 1.23 -12.12 0.70
N SER A 211 0.51 -12.43 -0.38
CA SER A 211 1.08 -12.67 -1.70
C SER A 211 1.82 -11.45 -2.25
N LYS A 212 3.06 -11.64 -2.74
CA LYS A 212 3.86 -10.62 -3.46
C LYS A 212 3.50 -10.45 -4.94
N ARG A 213 2.47 -11.16 -5.47
CA ARG A 213 2.01 -11.02 -6.88
C ARG A 213 1.58 -9.62 -7.29
N MET A 214 1.38 -8.71 -6.33
CA MET A 214 1.12 -7.31 -6.62
C MET A 214 2.36 -6.60 -7.16
N GLU A 215 3.57 -7.06 -6.84
CA GLU A 215 4.81 -6.50 -7.37
C GLU A 215 4.94 -6.71 -8.88
N ASP A 216 4.46 -7.86 -9.40
CA ASP A 216 4.42 -8.10 -10.86
C ASP A 216 3.60 -7.03 -11.58
N PHE A 217 2.49 -6.62 -10.96
CA PHE A 217 1.63 -5.56 -11.47
C PHE A 217 2.33 -4.21 -11.43
N PHE A 218 2.94 -3.86 -10.28
CA PHE A 218 3.67 -2.59 -10.15
C PHE A 218 4.84 -2.52 -11.12
N ARG A 219 5.53 -3.64 -11.37
CA ARG A 219 6.59 -3.73 -12.36
C ARG A 219 6.10 -3.53 -13.79
N GLU A 220 4.91 -4.00 -14.13
CA GLU A 220 4.33 -3.83 -15.47
C GLU A 220 3.92 -2.38 -15.76
N ILE A 221 3.50 -1.62 -14.73
CA ILE A 221 3.14 -0.19 -14.88
C ILE A 221 4.29 0.76 -14.57
N GLY A 222 5.36 0.24 -13.97
CA GLY A 222 6.50 1.00 -13.50
C GLY A 222 7.36 1.56 -14.63
N GLU A 223 8.22 2.48 -14.26
CA GLU A 223 9.17 3.14 -15.14
C GLU A 223 10.58 2.93 -14.61
N GLU A 224 11.50 2.63 -15.52
CA GLU A 224 12.92 2.50 -15.21
C GLU A 224 13.55 3.91 -15.14
N VAL A 225 14.22 4.20 -14.03
CA VAL A 225 14.81 5.51 -13.75
C VAL A 225 16.26 5.39 -13.29
N TYR A 226 16.96 6.51 -13.37
CA TYR A 226 18.28 6.71 -12.77
C TYR A 226 18.14 7.50 -11.49
N VAL A 227 18.66 6.96 -10.40
CA VAL A 227 18.60 7.59 -9.09
C VAL A 227 20.00 7.95 -8.62
N GLN A 228 20.23 9.21 -8.28
CA GLN A 228 21.44 9.58 -7.57
C GLN A 228 21.35 9.15 -6.11
N GLN A 229 22.41 8.56 -5.60
CA GLN A 229 22.50 8.11 -4.22
C GLN A 229 23.84 8.51 -3.66
N THR A 230 23.83 9.17 -2.49
CA THR A 230 25.07 9.57 -1.81
C THR A 230 25.24 8.75 -0.55
N SER A 231 26.44 8.20 -0.34
CA SER A 231 26.80 7.45 0.87
C SER A 231 28.06 8.03 1.49
N LEU A 232 28.10 8.05 2.82
CA LEU A 232 29.28 8.34 3.61
C LEU A 232 29.67 7.08 4.37
N PHE A 233 30.95 6.75 4.33
CA PHE A 233 31.55 5.56 4.94
C PHE A 233 32.52 6.03 6.01
N PHE A 234 32.21 5.71 7.27
CA PHE A 234 33.06 6.05 8.40
C PHE A 234 33.83 4.80 8.83
N SER A 235 35.14 4.82 8.67
CA SER A 235 36.04 3.82 9.23
C SER A 235 36.55 4.31 10.58
N ARG A 236 36.37 3.51 11.63
CA ARG A 236 36.62 3.92 13.01
C ARG A 236 37.75 3.12 13.64
N ASP A 237 38.57 3.77 14.45
CA ASP A 237 39.69 3.12 15.16
C ASP A 237 39.22 2.08 16.19
N ALA A 238 38.00 2.23 16.69
CA ALA A 238 37.33 1.31 17.61
C ALA A 238 35.82 1.29 17.36
N GLY A 239 35.18 0.16 17.63
CA GLY A 239 33.76 -0.04 17.41
C GLY A 239 33.45 -0.57 16.01
N ARG A 240 32.17 -0.45 15.61
CA ARG A 240 31.72 -0.83 14.26
C ARG A 240 31.84 0.37 13.32
N ASP A 241 32.28 0.11 12.10
CA ASP A 241 32.21 1.07 11.01
C ASP A 241 30.76 1.47 10.73
N VAL A 242 30.57 2.64 10.13
CA VAL A 242 29.25 3.23 9.91
C VAL A 242 29.05 3.58 8.44
N ILE A 243 27.87 3.29 7.91
CA ILE A 243 27.42 3.78 6.61
C ILE A 243 26.26 4.73 6.84
N PHE A 244 26.36 5.97 6.38
CA PHE A 244 25.22 6.89 6.30
C PHE A 244 24.85 7.05 4.83
N THR A 245 23.70 6.52 4.43
CA THR A 245 23.27 6.53 3.03
C THR A 245 21.96 7.30 2.84
N VAL A 246 21.90 8.04 1.75
CA VAL A 246 20.74 8.86 1.35
C VAL A 246 20.24 8.37 0.00
N PRO A 247 19.40 7.32 -0.03
CA PRO A 247 18.73 6.89 -1.25
C PRO A 247 17.68 7.91 -1.68
N ASN A 248 17.82 8.46 -2.88
CA ASN A 248 16.74 9.22 -3.52
C ASN A 248 15.76 8.28 -4.24
N VAL A 249 15.27 7.27 -3.52
CA VAL A 249 14.12 6.43 -3.87
C VAL A 249 13.14 6.45 -2.71
N HIS A 250 11.87 6.22 -3.01
CA HIS A 250 10.83 6.19 -2.01
C HIS A 250 10.50 4.74 -1.62
N PRO A 251 10.32 4.41 -0.32
CA PRO A 251 9.82 3.11 0.08
C PRO A 251 8.52 2.73 -0.65
N GLY A 252 8.38 1.45 -0.95
CA GLY A 252 7.23 0.89 -1.67
C GLY A 252 5.86 1.25 -1.08
N PRO A 253 4.79 1.15 -1.88
CA PRO A 253 3.51 1.81 -1.61
C PRO A 253 2.69 1.23 -0.44
N ILE A 254 2.90 -0.04 -0.05
CA ILE A 254 2.00 -0.74 0.88
C ILE A 254 2.78 -1.69 1.79
N GLY A 255 2.96 -1.32 3.05
CA GLY A 255 3.53 -2.20 4.08
C GLY A 255 4.88 -2.78 3.68
N ASP A 256 4.96 -4.12 3.57
CA ASP A 256 6.19 -4.82 3.13
C ASP A 256 6.24 -5.05 1.60
N VAL A 257 5.23 -4.62 0.82
CA VAL A 257 5.17 -4.82 -0.64
C VAL A 257 5.84 -3.67 -1.38
N GLY A 258 6.53 -4.00 -2.47
CA GLY A 258 7.14 -3.01 -3.34
C GLY A 258 8.41 -2.40 -2.74
N GLY A 259 9.01 -3.03 -1.74
CA GLY A 259 10.16 -2.45 -1.02
C GLY A 259 9.77 -1.40 0.01
N GLY A 260 8.57 -1.48 0.61
CA GLY A 260 8.16 -0.58 1.70
C GLY A 260 9.01 -0.67 2.97
N ASN A 261 9.83 -1.72 3.09
CA ASN A 261 10.85 -1.89 4.12
C ASN A 261 12.28 -1.58 3.63
N LEU A 262 12.41 -0.69 2.64
CA LEU A 262 13.69 -0.24 2.07
C LEU A 262 14.76 0.06 3.14
N PRO A 263 14.48 0.84 4.20
CA PRO A 263 15.49 1.16 5.22
C PRO A 263 16.07 -0.08 5.89
N ARG A 264 15.23 -1.05 6.26
CA ARG A 264 15.66 -2.29 6.92
C ARG A 264 16.47 -3.19 6.00
N VAL A 265 16.04 -3.33 4.74
CA VAL A 265 16.73 -4.19 3.78
C VAL A 265 18.12 -3.62 3.48
N LEU A 266 18.24 -2.29 3.28
CA LEU A 266 19.53 -1.63 3.13
C LEU A 266 20.39 -1.76 4.39
N HIS A 267 19.82 -1.54 5.57
CA HIS A 267 20.53 -1.70 6.85
C HIS A 267 21.15 -3.10 6.98
N ASP A 268 20.36 -4.15 6.78
CA ASP A 268 20.78 -5.54 6.97
C ASP A 268 21.72 -6.04 5.84
N SER A 269 21.91 -5.25 4.77
CA SER A 269 22.76 -5.64 3.63
C SER A 269 24.25 -5.38 3.86
N PHE A 270 24.63 -4.65 4.92
CA PHE A 270 26.03 -4.32 5.22
C PHE A 270 26.40 -4.78 6.64
N GLU A 271 27.65 -5.17 6.86
CA GLU A 271 28.16 -5.51 8.20
C GLU A 271 28.31 -4.26 9.10
N ALA A 272 28.57 -3.11 8.47
CA ALA A 272 28.64 -1.81 9.12
C ALA A 272 27.26 -1.37 9.65
N GLU A 273 27.26 -0.62 10.75
CA GLU A 273 26.03 0.01 11.24
C GLU A 273 25.53 1.02 10.20
N THR A 274 24.35 0.77 9.63
CA THR A 274 23.91 1.51 8.44
C THR A 274 22.69 2.36 8.75
N LEU A 275 22.83 3.68 8.64
CA LEU A 275 21.74 4.65 8.76
C LEU A 275 21.23 4.98 7.36
N VAL A 276 19.94 4.75 7.13
CA VAL A 276 19.28 4.99 5.84
C VAL A 276 18.34 6.18 5.98
N ALA A 277 18.81 7.36 5.62
CA ALA A 277 18.04 8.59 5.71
C ALA A 277 17.12 8.77 4.49
N HIS A 278 16.01 9.48 4.66
CA HIS A 278 15.13 9.82 3.55
C HIS A 278 15.79 10.86 2.61
N GLY A 279 15.80 10.55 1.33
CA GLY A 279 16.25 11.46 0.28
C GLY A 279 15.12 12.35 -0.23
N THR A 280 15.40 13.17 -1.24
CA THR A 280 14.36 13.96 -1.90
C THR A 280 13.65 13.12 -2.94
N THR A 281 12.54 12.50 -2.58
CA THR A 281 11.68 11.79 -3.52
C THR A 281 10.24 11.86 -3.10
N THR A 282 9.35 11.89 -4.09
CA THR A 282 7.91 11.70 -3.88
C THR A 282 7.52 10.25 -4.13
N HIS A 283 6.26 9.92 -3.87
CA HIS A 283 5.69 8.61 -4.21
C HIS A 283 5.77 8.21 -5.70
N ASP A 284 6.08 9.12 -6.63
CA ASP A 284 6.38 8.73 -8.02
C ASP A 284 7.66 7.85 -8.10
N PHE A 285 8.53 7.94 -7.10
CA PHE A 285 9.75 7.12 -6.93
C PHE A 285 9.54 5.90 -6.02
N ASN A 286 8.28 5.54 -5.71
CA ASN A 286 7.99 4.31 -4.98
C ASN A 286 8.57 3.12 -5.74
N LEU A 287 9.39 2.32 -5.06
CA LEU A 287 9.87 1.07 -5.61
C LEU A 287 8.68 0.13 -5.94
N VAL A 288 8.82 -0.61 -7.04
CA VAL A 288 7.79 -1.56 -7.49
C VAL A 288 7.92 -2.93 -6.84
N SER A 289 9.12 -3.28 -6.36
CA SER A 289 9.43 -4.58 -5.75
C SER A 289 10.65 -4.50 -4.85
N GLU A 290 10.72 -5.39 -3.86
CA GLU A 290 11.88 -5.52 -2.96
C GLU A 290 13.18 -5.83 -3.72
N SER A 291 13.10 -6.54 -4.86
CA SER A 291 14.28 -6.85 -5.68
C SER A 291 14.97 -5.62 -6.28
N GLU A 292 14.28 -4.48 -6.35
CA GLU A 292 14.89 -3.23 -6.79
C GLU A 292 15.90 -2.71 -5.76
N ILE A 293 15.72 -3.04 -4.47
CA ILE A 293 16.64 -2.65 -3.40
C ILE A 293 18.01 -3.30 -3.60
N SER A 294 18.06 -4.55 -4.08
CA SER A 294 19.33 -5.23 -4.34
C SER A 294 20.20 -4.50 -5.36
N LYS A 295 19.60 -3.79 -6.33
CA LYS A 295 20.36 -2.97 -7.29
C LYS A 295 21.02 -1.77 -6.60
N ILE A 296 20.34 -1.18 -5.61
CA ILE A 296 20.85 -0.08 -4.78
C ILE A 296 21.99 -0.60 -3.90
N VAL A 297 21.81 -1.76 -3.26
CA VAL A 297 22.86 -2.44 -2.47
C VAL A 297 24.11 -2.65 -3.33
N SER A 298 23.98 -3.27 -4.50
CA SER A 298 25.12 -3.49 -5.39
C SER A 298 25.78 -2.19 -5.85
N ALA A 299 25.01 -1.12 -6.10
CA ALA A 299 25.57 0.18 -6.46
C ALA A 299 26.40 0.78 -5.30
N ILE A 300 25.95 0.62 -4.05
CA ILE A 300 26.72 1.03 -2.86
C ILE A 300 27.99 0.22 -2.72
N GLU A 301 27.91 -1.10 -2.79
CA GLU A 301 29.06 -2.01 -2.65
C GLU A 301 30.15 -1.68 -3.66
N VAL A 302 29.77 -1.57 -4.94
CA VAL A 302 30.72 -1.21 -6.02
C VAL A 302 31.30 0.18 -5.81
N SER A 303 30.54 1.13 -5.25
CA SER A 303 31.03 2.48 -5.00
C SER A 303 32.14 2.53 -3.94
N GLN A 304 32.23 1.53 -3.06
CA GLN A 304 33.25 1.50 -2.02
C GLN A 304 34.68 1.35 -2.56
N GLU A 305 34.82 0.85 -3.78
CA GLU A 305 36.12 0.70 -4.43
C GLU A 305 36.74 2.06 -4.79
N GLY A 306 37.93 2.33 -4.26
CA GLY A 306 38.70 3.53 -4.61
C GLY A 306 38.27 4.82 -3.87
N ILE A 307 37.51 4.70 -2.78
CA ILE A 307 37.16 5.83 -1.92
C ILE A 307 38.42 6.45 -1.29
N HIS A 308 38.53 7.78 -1.37
CA HIS A 308 39.51 8.54 -0.61
C HIS A 308 38.94 8.88 0.77
N TYR A 309 39.66 8.46 1.82
CA TYR A 309 39.28 8.71 3.21
C TYR A 309 39.98 9.95 3.74
N SER A 310 39.23 10.78 4.47
CA SER A 310 39.71 11.97 5.16
C SER A 310 39.54 11.83 6.67
N THR A 311 40.53 12.28 7.44
CA THR A 311 40.48 12.31 8.92
C THR A 311 39.89 13.60 9.47
N VAL A 312 39.43 14.52 8.61
CA VAL A 312 39.01 15.87 9.02
C VAL A 312 37.59 16.21 8.58
N ALA A 313 36.93 17.02 9.39
CA ALA A 313 35.57 17.51 9.19
C ALA A 313 35.43 18.94 9.72
N SER A 314 34.37 19.63 9.34
CA SER A 314 34.00 20.91 9.94
C SER A 314 33.11 20.72 11.16
N ARG A 315 33.05 21.77 11.99
CA ARG A 315 31.93 21.96 12.91
C ARG A 315 30.61 22.09 12.12
N PRO A 316 29.46 21.75 12.74
CA PRO A 316 28.16 21.95 12.10
C PRO A 316 27.86 23.45 11.93
N VAL A 317 27.01 23.78 10.95
CA VAL A 317 26.43 25.11 10.82
C VAL A 317 24.95 25.01 10.48
N GLN A 318 24.12 25.78 11.18
CA GLN A 318 22.71 25.92 10.83
C GLN A 318 22.50 27.07 9.85
N ILE A 319 21.84 26.75 8.74
CA ILE A 319 21.47 27.70 7.69
C ILE A 319 19.96 27.82 7.62
N SER A 320 19.45 29.03 7.34
CA SER A 320 18.03 29.22 7.13
C SER A 320 17.70 30.13 5.94
N SER A 321 16.56 29.85 5.33
CA SER A 321 15.93 30.70 4.31
C SER A 321 14.42 30.52 4.37
N GLY A 322 13.70 31.55 4.82
CA GLY A 322 12.26 31.46 5.01
C GLY A 322 11.91 30.41 6.08
N SER A 323 11.08 29.44 5.71
CA SER A 323 10.67 28.33 6.59
C SER A 323 11.67 27.18 6.65
N VAL A 324 12.63 27.12 5.72
CA VAL A 324 13.60 26.03 5.61
C VAL A 324 14.81 26.28 6.50
N LYS A 325 15.19 25.26 7.25
CA LYS A 325 16.45 25.17 8.01
C LYS A 325 17.26 23.98 7.50
N ILE A 326 18.58 24.13 7.46
CA ILE A 326 19.50 23.07 7.05
C ILE A 326 20.65 23.02 8.05
N LEU A 327 20.86 21.86 8.66
CA LEU A 327 22.08 21.54 9.40
C LEU A 327 23.12 21.04 8.39
N CYS A 328 24.20 21.80 8.19
CA CYS A 328 25.27 21.48 7.26
C CYS A 328 26.53 21.08 8.01
N GLN A 329 27.17 20.00 7.60
CA GLN A 329 28.49 19.62 8.08
C GLN A 329 29.35 19.09 6.93
N ARG A 330 30.55 19.65 6.78
CA ARG A 330 31.53 19.15 5.82
C ARG A 330 32.31 18.00 6.44
N LEU A 331 32.34 16.86 5.77
CA LEU A 331 32.95 15.61 6.19
C LEU A 331 33.95 15.20 5.10
N GLY A 332 35.20 15.65 5.24
CA GLY A 332 36.20 15.54 4.18
C GLY A 332 35.75 16.23 2.88
N ASP A 333 35.58 15.40 1.84
CA ASP A 333 35.14 15.81 0.51
C ASP A 333 33.62 15.72 0.31
N ALA A 334 32.87 15.39 1.36
CA ALA A 334 31.42 15.37 1.39
C ALA A 334 30.83 16.55 2.15
N LEU A 335 29.65 17.00 1.72
CA LEU A 335 28.80 17.91 2.47
C LEU A 335 27.49 17.20 2.81
N LEU A 336 27.27 16.96 4.11
CA LEU A 336 26.01 16.45 4.63
C LEU A 336 25.09 17.63 4.97
N MET A 337 23.88 17.61 4.44
CA MET A 337 22.88 18.65 4.60
C MET A 337 21.57 18.02 5.03
N VAL A 338 21.20 18.19 6.30
CA VAL A 338 19.92 17.70 6.83
C VAL A 338 18.92 18.84 6.86
N SER A 339 17.89 18.74 6.03
CA SER A 339 16.92 19.80 5.81
C SER A 339 15.61 19.55 6.56
N THR A 340 15.06 20.60 7.17
CA THR A 340 13.77 20.54 7.87
C THR A 340 13.00 21.84 7.68
N ARG A 341 11.68 21.77 7.76
CA ARG A 341 10.82 22.95 7.92
C ARG A 341 10.16 23.03 9.29
N ALA A 342 10.42 22.09 10.19
CA ALA A 342 9.83 22.07 11.52
C ALA A 342 10.03 23.42 12.25
N PRO A 343 8.96 24.01 12.84
CA PRO A 343 7.65 23.40 13.13
C PRO A 343 6.62 23.46 11.98
N GLU A 344 6.99 23.97 10.80
CA GLU A 344 6.14 23.86 9.61
C GLU A 344 6.19 22.47 8.98
N ARG A 345 5.08 22.11 8.34
CA ARG A 345 4.86 20.77 7.80
C ARG A 345 5.63 20.55 6.52
N THR A 346 6.22 19.37 6.39
CA THR A 346 6.80 18.87 5.14
C THR A 346 6.50 17.37 5.04
N GLU A 347 5.95 16.99 3.90
CA GLU A 347 5.89 15.60 3.43
C GLU A 347 7.15 15.39 2.57
N ASP A 348 7.00 14.93 1.34
CA ASP A 348 8.12 14.73 0.44
C ASP A 348 8.62 16.01 -0.25
N ILE A 349 9.91 16.00 -0.59
CA ILE A 349 10.53 16.95 -1.52
C ILE A 349 10.71 16.28 -2.88
N ASP A 350 10.27 16.96 -3.96
CA ASP A 350 10.42 16.42 -5.32
C ASP A 350 11.89 16.17 -5.71
N TYR A 351 12.12 15.04 -6.38
CA TYR A 351 13.45 14.58 -6.80
C TYR A 351 14.23 15.63 -7.61
N ALA A 352 13.56 16.40 -8.47
CA ALA A 352 14.22 17.42 -9.27
C ALA A 352 14.81 18.54 -8.39
N ILE A 353 14.22 18.82 -7.23
CA ILE A 353 14.71 19.84 -6.30
C ILE A 353 16.02 19.38 -5.66
N GLY A 354 16.07 18.19 -5.07
CA GLY A 354 17.30 17.68 -4.47
C GLY A 354 18.39 17.41 -5.50
N MET A 355 18.02 16.96 -6.71
CA MET A 355 18.96 16.85 -7.84
C MET A 355 19.60 18.19 -8.21
N ALA A 356 18.81 19.26 -8.29
CA ALA A 356 19.32 20.60 -8.57
C ALA A 356 20.26 21.08 -7.45
N ILE A 357 19.88 20.86 -6.19
CA ILE A 357 20.68 21.20 -5.01
C ILE A 357 22.02 20.43 -5.02
N MET A 358 21.98 19.10 -5.18
CA MET A 358 23.19 18.28 -5.21
C MET A 358 24.10 18.66 -6.39
N ALA A 359 23.52 18.94 -7.57
CA ALA A 359 24.29 19.36 -8.74
C ALA A 359 24.98 20.71 -8.54
N GLU A 360 24.30 21.69 -7.93
CA GLU A 360 24.88 22.98 -7.58
C GLU A 360 25.99 22.84 -6.52
N GLY A 361 25.76 22.03 -5.49
CA GLY A 361 26.69 21.81 -4.40
C GLY A 361 27.99 21.11 -4.79
N ARG A 362 28.05 20.47 -5.97
CA ARG A 362 29.30 19.91 -6.54
C ARG A 362 30.38 20.97 -6.76
N GLY A 363 30.01 22.25 -6.84
CA GLY A 363 30.98 23.36 -6.84
C GLY A 363 31.64 23.60 -5.47
N ALA A 364 31.04 23.14 -4.37
CA ALA A 364 31.52 23.32 -3.00
C ALA A 364 32.16 22.06 -2.40
N SER A 365 31.64 20.88 -2.73
CA SER A 365 32.14 19.59 -2.24
C SER A 365 31.98 18.53 -3.32
N LEU A 366 32.88 17.53 -3.38
CA LEU A 366 32.82 16.49 -4.40
C LEU A 366 31.51 15.68 -4.30
N HIS A 367 31.09 15.40 -3.07
CA HIS A 367 29.87 14.67 -2.75
C HIS A 367 28.92 15.54 -1.94
N VAL A 368 27.63 15.49 -2.25
CA VAL A 368 26.57 16.20 -1.51
C VAL A 368 25.51 15.21 -1.13
N ALA A 369 25.29 15.03 0.17
CA ALA A 369 24.23 14.22 0.74
C ALA A 369 23.14 15.18 1.24
N PHE A 370 22.05 15.28 0.49
CA PHE A 370 20.93 16.15 0.83
C PHE A 370 19.77 15.32 1.39
N VAL A 371 19.54 15.45 2.70
CA VAL A 371 18.56 14.66 3.44
C VAL A 371 17.30 15.48 3.65
N ASP A 372 16.15 14.87 3.37
CA ASP A 372 14.88 15.33 3.88
C ASP A 372 14.71 14.74 5.29
N ALA A 373 14.70 15.57 6.33
CA ALA A 373 14.52 15.06 7.67
C ALA A 373 13.14 14.44 7.88
N HIS A 374 12.15 14.82 7.06
CA HIS A 374 10.80 14.25 7.06
C HIS A 374 10.17 14.20 8.47
N ASN A 375 10.30 15.30 9.22
CA ASN A 375 10.15 15.33 10.67
C ASN A 375 9.06 16.31 11.17
N CYS A 376 8.07 16.63 10.33
CA CYS A 376 6.90 17.40 10.75
C CYS A 376 5.69 17.18 9.83
N MET A 377 4.72 16.39 10.28
CA MET A 377 3.46 16.12 9.57
C MET A 377 2.28 15.97 10.54
N ASP A 378 1.19 16.71 10.34
CA ASP A 378 -0.09 16.50 11.06
C ASP A 378 -1.26 16.08 10.16
N GLY A 379 -1.01 15.76 8.89
CA GLY A 379 -1.99 15.28 7.92
C GLY A 379 -1.39 15.25 6.53
N VAL A 380 -1.97 14.42 5.65
CA VAL A 380 -1.47 14.21 4.28
C VAL A 380 -1.42 15.55 3.54
N SER A 381 -0.21 16.05 3.34
CA SER A 381 0.04 17.25 2.55
C SER A 381 0.58 16.89 1.16
N SER A 382 0.60 17.86 0.25
CA SER A 382 1.20 17.63 -1.07
C SER A 382 2.71 17.72 -0.97
N ALA A 383 3.42 16.86 -1.70
CA ALA A 383 4.84 17.00 -1.92
C ALA A 383 5.21 18.42 -2.38
N ILE A 384 6.42 18.86 -2.03
CA ILE A 384 6.96 20.13 -2.47
C ILE A 384 7.40 19.98 -3.92
N LEU A 385 6.69 20.66 -4.82
CA LEU A 385 6.95 20.60 -6.25
C LEU A 385 7.96 21.68 -6.70
N PRO A 386 8.68 21.46 -7.82
CA PRO A 386 9.56 22.46 -8.40
C PRO A 386 8.85 23.78 -8.72
N ALA A 387 9.61 24.87 -8.74
CA ALA A 387 9.13 26.24 -9.00
C ALA A 387 8.07 26.77 -8.00
N THR A 388 7.87 26.10 -6.86
CA THR A 388 7.09 26.65 -5.75
C THR A 388 7.96 27.58 -4.90
N ARG A 389 7.30 28.46 -4.11
CA ARG A 389 8.01 29.32 -3.14
C ARG A 389 8.84 28.49 -2.15
N ILE A 390 8.31 27.35 -1.69
CA ILE A 390 8.99 26.50 -0.71
C ILE A 390 10.21 25.85 -1.37
N ALA A 391 10.11 25.35 -2.60
CA ALA A 391 11.27 24.84 -3.34
C ALA A 391 12.39 25.89 -3.48
N ASP A 392 12.03 27.14 -3.76
CA ASP A 392 12.99 28.26 -3.81
C ASP A 392 13.61 28.57 -2.43
N GLU A 393 12.86 28.44 -1.33
CA GLU A 393 13.40 28.52 0.04
C GLU A 393 14.45 27.43 0.29
N TYR A 394 14.22 26.18 -0.14
CA TYR A 394 15.19 25.09 -0.07
C TYR A 394 16.46 25.37 -0.89
N MET A 395 16.31 25.77 -2.16
CA MET A 395 17.44 26.10 -3.02
C MET A 395 18.29 27.23 -2.45
N ARG A 396 17.67 28.31 -1.94
CA ARG A 396 18.41 29.43 -1.32
C ARG A 396 19.10 29.03 -0.02
N ALA A 397 18.47 28.22 0.82
CA ALA A 397 19.09 27.72 2.04
C ALA A 397 20.31 26.85 1.69
N ALA A 398 20.18 25.94 0.72
CA ALA A 398 21.28 25.09 0.30
C ALA A 398 22.43 25.89 -0.31
N HIS A 399 22.14 26.85 -1.20
CA HIS A 399 23.13 27.75 -1.78
C HIS A 399 23.96 28.48 -0.72
N LYS A 400 23.30 29.04 0.31
CA LYS A 400 24.00 29.66 1.45
C LYS A 400 24.89 28.67 2.19
N GLY A 401 24.42 27.44 2.38
CA GLY A 401 25.20 26.35 2.98
C GLY A 401 26.46 26.02 2.17
N PHE A 402 26.36 25.97 0.84
CA PHE A 402 27.51 25.74 -0.04
C PHE A 402 28.58 26.82 0.12
N LEU A 403 28.18 28.09 0.12
CA LEU A 403 29.11 29.21 0.28
C LEU A 403 29.82 29.18 1.63
N ILE A 404 29.09 28.91 2.71
CA ILE A 404 29.66 28.86 4.06
C ILE A 404 30.56 27.65 4.24
N ALA A 405 30.13 26.47 3.77
CA ALA A 405 30.85 25.20 3.98
C ALA A 405 32.24 25.16 3.32
N GLN A 406 32.46 25.94 2.24
CA GLN A 406 33.77 26.03 1.59
C GLN A 406 34.85 26.61 2.50
N ASP A 407 34.48 27.59 3.33
CA ASP A 407 35.40 28.36 4.17
C ASP A 407 35.51 27.83 5.60
N LEU A 408 34.76 26.77 5.96
CA LEU A 408 34.81 26.22 7.31
C LEU A 408 36.17 25.57 7.61
N PRO A 409 36.74 25.81 8.80
CA PRO A 409 37.94 25.11 9.22
C PRO A 409 37.67 23.62 9.36
N LEU A 410 38.64 22.81 8.95
CA LEU A 410 38.60 21.36 9.09
C LEU A 410 39.49 20.93 10.25
N GLU A 411 38.91 20.20 11.19
CA GLU A 411 39.56 19.69 12.40
C GLU A 411 39.43 18.15 12.45
N PRO A 412 40.22 17.45 13.29
CA PRO A 412 40.13 15.99 13.40
C PRO A 412 38.70 15.51 13.70
N LEU A 413 38.28 14.46 12.98
CA LEU A 413 36.98 13.84 13.10
C LEU A 413 37.03 12.65 14.07
N ALA A 414 36.07 12.63 15.00
CA ALA A 414 35.72 11.43 15.75
C ALA A 414 34.22 11.14 15.59
N VAL A 415 33.86 9.85 15.63
CA VAL A 415 32.50 9.36 15.39
C VAL A 415 32.13 8.30 16.41
N GLY A 416 30.91 8.37 16.91
CA GLY A 416 30.28 7.32 17.69
C GLY A 416 28.88 7.02 17.17
N VAL A 417 28.42 5.78 17.37
CA VAL A 417 27.13 5.32 16.84
C VAL A 417 26.40 4.45 17.86
N SER A 418 25.08 4.46 17.82
CA SER A 418 24.26 3.54 18.60
C SER A 418 22.99 3.14 17.86
N HIS A 419 22.42 2.02 18.31
CA HIS A 419 21.20 1.45 17.76
C HIS A 419 20.34 0.87 18.88
N ILE A 420 19.17 1.48 19.11
CA ILE A 420 18.26 1.16 20.21
C ILE A 420 16.94 0.61 19.66
N PRO A 421 16.68 -0.70 19.84
CA PRO A 421 15.35 -1.26 19.62
C PRO A 421 14.34 -0.65 20.59
N VAL A 422 13.13 -0.37 20.10
CA VAL A 422 12.04 0.21 20.88
C VAL A 422 10.91 -0.81 21.08
N PRO A 423 10.12 -0.72 22.17
CA PRO A 423 9.04 -1.67 22.46
C PRO A 423 7.75 -1.35 21.68
N PHE A 424 7.77 -0.39 20.75
CA PHE A 424 6.59 0.10 20.04
C PHE A 424 6.33 -0.69 18.77
N THR A 425 5.06 -0.88 18.43
CA THR A 425 4.64 -1.63 17.23
C THR A 425 4.52 -0.75 15.98
N ARG A 426 4.35 -1.40 14.82
CA ARG A 426 4.04 -0.72 13.55
C ARG A 426 2.79 0.16 13.68
N GLU A 427 1.74 -0.32 14.34
CA GLU A 427 0.51 0.44 14.59
C GLU A 427 0.72 1.64 15.52
N GLN A 428 1.82 1.66 16.27
CA GLN A 428 2.23 2.75 17.15
C GLN A 428 3.17 3.76 16.47
N GLY A 429 3.49 3.55 15.19
CA GLY A 429 4.29 4.47 14.37
C GLY A 429 5.78 4.13 14.27
N PHE A 430 6.19 2.94 14.73
CA PHE A 430 7.60 2.53 14.77
C PHE A 430 7.86 1.29 13.91
N GLY A 431 8.85 1.41 13.05
CA GLY A 431 9.42 0.32 12.26
C GLY A 431 10.34 -0.57 13.09
N SER A 432 10.95 -1.54 12.41
CA SER A 432 11.73 -2.59 13.07
C SER A 432 13.15 -2.18 13.48
N LEU A 433 13.68 -1.09 12.93
CA LEU A 433 15.02 -0.58 13.27
C LEU A 433 15.01 0.28 14.53
N GLY A 434 13.87 0.74 15.03
CA GLY A 434 13.84 1.56 16.26
C GLY A 434 14.53 2.90 16.08
N ILE A 435 15.52 3.22 16.91
CA ILE A 435 16.21 4.52 16.91
C ILE A 435 17.71 4.32 16.75
N GLN A 436 18.30 4.97 15.76
CA GLN A 436 19.75 5.04 15.55
C GLN A 436 20.24 6.45 15.80
N ALA A 437 21.45 6.59 16.34
CA ALA A 437 22.11 7.88 16.50
C ALA A 437 23.54 7.81 15.98
N LEU A 438 23.90 8.74 15.10
CA LEU A 438 25.27 9.00 14.67
C LEU A 438 25.72 10.32 15.31
N VAL A 439 26.82 10.30 16.06
CA VAL A 439 27.39 11.50 16.68
C VAL A 439 28.76 11.77 16.08
N THR A 440 28.97 12.99 15.57
CA THR A 440 30.28 13.49 15.16
C THR A 440 30.84 14.40 16.25
N GLU A 441 32.13 14.29 16.55
CA GLU A 441 32.86 15.22 17.43
C GLU A 441 34.00 15.87 16.64
N VAL A 442 33.96 17.20 16.53
CA VAL A 442 34.90 18.01 15.74
C VAL A 442 35.18 19.31 16.49
N GLY A 443 36.44 19.59 16.79
CA GLY A 443 36.82 20.83 17.48
C GLY A 443 36.22 20.99 18.88
N GLY A 444 35.85 19.88 19.53
CA GLY A 444 35.19 19.83 20.83
C GLY A 444 33.67 20.05 20.78
N GLU A 445 33.08 20.19 19.60
CA GLU A 445 31.62 20.27 19.42
C GLU A 445 31.06 18.93 18.95
N ARG A 446 29.93 18.52 19.53
CA ARG A 446 29.23 17.28 19.21
C ARG A 446 27.95 17.55 18.44
N THR A 447 27.76 16.84 17.33
CA THR A 447 26.55 16.91 16.51
C THR A 447 25.86 15.56 16.45
N ALA A 448 24.58 15.48 16.81
CA ALA A 448 23.79 14.25 16.72
C ALA A 448 22.87 14.23 15.49
N TYR A 449 23.00 13.19 14.68
CA TYR A 449 22.07 12.83 13.62
C TYR A 449 21.23 11.64 14.11
N ILE A 450 19.99 11.90 14.48
CA ILE A 450 19.12 10.91 15.13
C ILE A 450 18.09 10.44 14.12
N LEU A 451 18.10 9.15 13.81
CA LEU A 451 17.23 8.54 12.82
C LEU A 451 16.23 7.61 13.51
N ILE A 452 14.95 7.92 13.39
CA ILE A 452 13.86 7.10 13.92
C ILE A 452 13.24 6.31 12.77
N ASP A 453 13.18 4.98 12.90
CA ASP A 453 12.52 4.14 11.93
C ASP A 453 11.00 4.30 12.05
N GLY A 454 10.45 5.14 11.19
CA GLY A 454 9.05 5.54 11.15
C GLY A 454 8.78 6.30 9.86
N ASN A 455 7.53 6.68 9.62
CA ASN A 455 7.16 7.50 8.46
C ASN A 455 7.66 8.93 8.68
N ASN A 456 6.89 9.76 9.39
CA ASN A 456 7.21 11.17 9.65
C ASN A 456 7.08 11.43 11.17
N VAL A 457 7.16 12.68 11.64
CA VAL A 457 7.03 13.05 13.06
C VAL A 457 5.86 14.01 13.27
N SER A 458 5.09 13.80 14.33
CA SER A 458 3.97 14.69 14.69
C SER A 458 4.48 16.08 15.13
N PRO A 459 3.77 17.20 14.83
CA PRO A 459 4.28 18.52 15.16
C PRO A 459 4.53 18.71 16.66
N GLY A 460 5.62 19.40 17.01
CA GLY A 460 6.06 19.62 18.38
C GLY A 460 6.86 18.47 18.98
N VAL A 461 6.78 17.25 18.42
CA VAL A 461 7.51 16.09 18.93
C VAL A 461 8.99 16.20 18.61
N ARG A 462 9.37 16.61 17.40
CA ARG A 462 10.77 16.84 17.02
C ARG A 462 11.48 17.80 17.97
N GLU A 463 10.87 18.93 18.29
CA GLU A 463 11.42 19.92 19.23
C GLU A 463 11.58 19.34 20.63
N THR A 464 10.58 18.58 21.10
CA THR A 464 10.61 17.94 22.42
C THR A 464 11.72 16.90 22.52
N LEU A 465 11.91 16.09 21.48
CA LEU A 465 12.97 15.07 21.43
C LEU A 465 14.36 15.72 21.38
N LEU A 466 14.58 16.74 20.54
CA LEU A 466 15.87 17.44 20.48
C LEU A 466 16.22 18.15 21.79
N ALA A 467 15.24 18.79 22.43
CA ALA A 467 15.45 19.43 23.73
C ALA A 467 15.89 18.44 24.82
N SER A 468 15.49 17.16 24.73
CA SER A 468 15.89 16.15 25.71
C SER A 468 17.37 15.74 25.61
N VAL A 469 17.97 15.90 24.42
CA VAL A 469 19.35 15.46 24.15
C VAL A 469 20.37 16.60 24.12
N SER A 470 19.94 17.86 24.20
CA SER A 470 20.83 19.04 24.18
C SER A 470 21.83 19.11 25.35
N LYS A 471 21.69 18.24 26.35
CA LYS A 471 22.65 18.09 27.45
C LYS A 471 23.83 17.17 27.10
N TYR A 472 23.73 16.40 26.01
CA TYR A 472 24.74 15.44 25.57
C TYR A 472 25.52 15.93 24.32
N VAL A 473 24.88 16.78 23.51
CA VAL A 473 25.41 17.29 22.24
C VAL A 473 25.11 18.77 22.07
N ASP A 474 25.93 19.46 21.29
CA ASP A 474 25.81 20.91 21.04
C ASP A 474 24.79 21.21 19.94
N GLU A 475 24.75 20.36 18.91
CA GLU A 475 23.84 20.46 17.77
C GLU A 475 23.21 19.10 17.45
N GLY A 476 22.08 19.12 16.74
CA GLY A 476 21.50 17.88 16.23
C GLY A 476 20.17 18.03 15.52
N GLU A 477 19.77 16.98 14.83
CA GLU A 477 18.52 16.91 14.08
C GLU A 477 17.84 15.54 14.23
N ILE A 478 16.51 15.55 14.30
CA ILE A 478 15.67 14.35 14.30
C ILE A 478 15.23 14.10 12.87
N MET A 479 15.46 12.89 12.37
CA MET A 479 15.07 12.44 11.04
C MET A 479 14.23 11.18 11.17
N THR A 480 13.48 10.85 10.14
CA THR A 480 12.86 9.55 9.98
C THR A 480 13.33 8.84 8.71
N THR A 481 13.18 7.52 8.70
CA THR A 481 13.52 6.66 7.54
C THR A 481 12.47 6.68 6.43
N ASP A 482 11.32 7.31 6.69
CA ASP A 482 10.11 7.22 5.89
C ASP A 482 9.61 5.77 5.64
N THR A 483 9.87 4.84 6.57
CA THR A 483 9.48 3.44 6.39
C THR A 483 7.96 3.32 6.22
N HIS A 484 7.53 2.74 5.11
CA HIS A 484 6.12 2.50 4.81
C HIS A 484 5.57 1.27 5.52
N THR A 485 6.40 0.52 6.24
CA THR A 485 5.96 -0.61 7.06
C THR A 485 5.03 -0.19 8.21
N VAL A 486 5.13 1.06 8.67
CA VAL A 486 4.24 1.62 9.71
C VAL A 486 2.96 2.20 9.12
N ASN A 487 2.91 2.41 7.80
CA ASN A 487 1.73 2.92 7.11
C ASN A 487 0.74 1.77 6.93
N THR A 488 -0.26 1.71 7.82
CA THR A 488 -1.32 0.71 7.77
C THR A 488 -2.46 1.17 6.84
N VAL A 489 -3.70 1.31 7.33
CA VAL A 489 -4.88 1.51 6.47
C VAL A 489 -5.06 2.97 6.04
N SER A 490 -4.62 3.94 6.86
CA SER A 490 -4.84 5.37 6.62
C SER A 490 -3.70 6.06 5.85
N GLY A 491 -2.56 5.38 5.65
CA GLY A 491 -1.33 5.99 5.13
C GLY A 491 -0.70 7.04 6.05
N LYS A 492 -1.29 7.31 7.22
CA LYS A 492 -0.86 8.34 8.17
C LYS A 492 -0.55 7.71 9.52
N ASN A 493 0.73 7.59 9.85
CA ASN A 493 1.17 7.07 11.14
C ASN A 493 2.54 7.65 11.58
N PRO A 494 2.63 8.97 11.81
CA PRO A 494 3.88 9.57 12.24
C PRO A 494 4.23 9.19 13.68
N VAL A 495 5.54 9.16 13.95
CA VAL A 495 6.10 9.09 15.31
C VAL A 495 5.50 10.21 16.15
N GLY A 496 5.06 9.90 17.37
CA GLY A 496 4.38 10.89 18.22
C GLY A 496 2.85 10.92 18.10
N TYR A 497 2.26 10.21 17.13
CA TYR A 497 0.81 10.25 16.91
C TYR A 497 0.03 9.37 17.90
N VAL A 498 0.51 8.14 18.11
CA VAL A 498 -0.07 7.18 19.07
C VAL A 498 0.73 7.16 20.37
N VAL A 499 2.06 7.15 20.26
CA VAL A 499 2.98 7.14 21.40
C VAL A 499 3.37 8.59 21.70
N PRO A 500 3.12 9.10 22.92
CA PRO A 500 3.46 10.48 23.26
C PRO A 500 4.98 10.67 23.38
N ALA A 501 5.48 11.88 23.14
CA ALA A 501 6.90 12.20 23.11
C ALA A 501 7.63 11.76 24.39
N GLU A 502 7.00 11.90 25.56
CA GLU A 502 7.57 11.55 26.86
C GLU A 502 7.91 10.06 26.99
N ALA A 503 7.19 9.18 26.28
CA ALA A 503 7.49 7.76 26.24
C ALA A 503 8.64 7.42 25.28
N ILE A 504 8.93 8.29 24.32
CA ILE A 504 9.98 8.13 23.30
C ILE A 504 11.33 8.65 23.83
N ILE A 505 11.30 9.75 24.59
CA ILE A 505 12.48 10.43 25.15
C ILE A 505 13.52 9.49 25.76
N PRO A 506 13.18 8.50 26.61
CA PRO A 506 14.19 7.62 27.22
C PRO A 506 15.04 6.85 26.18
N PHE A 507 14.44 6.46 25.06
CA PHE A 507 15.12 5.71 24.00
C PHE A 507 15.99 6.63 23.13
N VAL A 508 15.54 7.86 22.87
CA VAL A 508 16.32 8.88 22.15
C VAL A 508 17.52 9.33 23.00
N GLU A 509 17.31 9.60 24.29
CA GLU A 509 18.40 9.93 25.22
C GLU A 509 19.39 8.77 25.34
N GLN A 510 18.90 7.53 25.41
CA GLN A 510 19.76 6.36 25.44
C GLN A 510 20.60 6.25 24.17
N ALA A 511 19.99 6.40 22.99
CA ALA A 511 20.69 6.34 21.71
C ALA A 511 21.80 7.40 21.64
N VAL A 512 21.48 8.67 21.93
CA VAL A 512 22.49 9.74 21.87
C VAL A 512 23.59 9.54 22.91
N ARG A 513 23.24 9.17 24.14
CA ARG A 513 24.23 8.94 25.20
C ARG A 513 25.18 7.79 24.84
N GLU A 514 24.66 6.66 24.38
CA GLU A 514 25.48 5.52 23.97
C GLU A 514 26.36 5.85 22.75
N ALA A 515 25.85 6.63 21.80
CA ALA A 515 26.65 7.10 20.66
C ALA A 515 27.77 8.05 21.11
N VAL A 516 27.53 8.91 22.10
CA VAL A 516 28.57 9.77 22.70
C VAL A 516 29.62 8.95 23.45
N GLU A 517 29.20 7.92 24.20
CA GLU A 517 30.12 7.01 24.90
C GLU A 517 30.96 6.15 23.94
N ASP A 518 30.46 5.91 22.72
CA ASP A 518 31.11 5.17 21.65
C ASP A 518 32.05 6.02 20.77
N ILE A 519 32.24 7.32 21.03
CA ILE A 519 33.08 8.18 20.17
C ILE A 519 34.52 7.65 20.07
N ALA A 520 34.98 7.44 18.83
CA ALA A 520 36.36 7.07 18.49
C ALA A 520 36.87 7.90 17.31
N PRO A 521 38.18 8.18 17.21
CA PRO A 521 38.76 8.78 16.01
C PRO A 521 38.35 8.01 14.76
N ALA A 522 38.03 8.74 13.69
CA ALA A 522 37.45 8.16 12.49
C ALA A 522 37.96 8.83 11.22
N GLN A 523 37.86 8.10 10.12
CA GLN A 523 38.04 8.62 8.78
C GLN A 523 36.73 8.51 8.02
N VAL A 524 36.43 9.50 7.19
CA VAL A 524 35.23 9.52 6.35
C VAL A 524 35.61 9.51 4.88
N GLY A 525 35.03 8.58 4.15
CA GLY A 525 35.00 8.55 2.70
C GLY A 525 33.57 8.73 2.20
N ALA A 526 33.40 9.18 0.97
CA ALA A 526 32.05 9.38 0.42
C ALA A 526 31.98 9.08 -1.06
N THR A 527 30.78 8.76 -1.52
CA THR A 527 30.49 8.50 -2.94
C THR A 527 29.12 9.05 -3.30
N THR A 528 28.97 9.47 -4.55
CA THR A 528 27.67 9.73 -5.16
C THR A 528 27.60 8.89 -6.42
N VAL A 529 26.69 7.93 -6.44
CA VAL A 529 26.50 7.00 -7.56
C VAL A 529 25.17 7.19 -8.23
N SER A 530 25.13 6.89 -9.52
CA SER A 530 23.89 6.74 -10.26
C SER A 530 23.46 5.29 -10.20
N CYS A 531 22.46 4.98 -9.38
CA CYS A 531 21.80 3.67 -9.41
C CYS A 531 21.02 3.55 -10.73
N GLU A 532 21.50 2.69 -11.62
CA GLU A 532 20.88 2.46 -12.93
C GLU A 532 19.83 1.37 -12.88
N GLY A 533 18.83 1.47 -13.75
CA GLY A 533 17.87 0.39 -13.96
C GLY A 533 16.91 0.17 -12.79
N ILE A 534 16.69 1.18 -11.94
CA ILE A 534 15.76 1.09 -10.81
C ILE A 534 14.35 1.27 -11.34
N THR A 535 13.46 0.30 -11.13
CA THR A 535 12.06 0.43 -11.51
C THR A 535 11.25 1.04 -10.37
N VAL A 536 10.66 2.20 -10.64
CA VAL A 536 9.76 2.90 -9.71
C VAL A 536 8.36 3.02 -10.32
N PHE A 537 7.41 3.58 -9.60
CA PHE A 537 6.07 3.82 -10.13
C PHE A 537 6.11 4.70 -11.39
N GLY A 538 6.95 5.73 -11.41
CA GLY A 538 7.11 6.63 -12.53
C GLY A 538 6.16 7.82 -12.45
N SER A 539 6.49 8.85 -13.22
CA SER A 539 5.84 10.15 -13.10
C SER A 539 4.33 10.07 -13.34
N GLN A 540 3.55 10.70 -12.45
CA GLN A 540 2.08 10.81 -12.55
C GLN A 540 1.30 9.49 -12.52
N ARG A 541 1.92 8.31 -12.34
CA ARG A 541 1.20 7.03 -12.37
C ARG A 541 0.17 6.91 -11.26
N ILE A 542 0.48 7.41 -10.06
CA ILE A 542 -0.46 7.42 -8.94
C ILE A 542 -1.68 8.29 -9.26
N SER A 543 -1.45 9.48 -9.82
CA SER A 543 -2.52 10.39 -10.25
C SER A 543 -3.38 9.79 -11.37
N GLN A 544 -2.76 9.10 -12.33
CA GLN A 544 -3.47 8.36 -13.38
C GLN A 544 -4.30 7.21 -12.80
N LEU A 545 -3.78 6.48 -11.81
CA LEU A 545 -4.49 5.36 -11.18
C LEU A 545 -5.71 5.88 -10.43
N ALA A 546 -5.54 6.93 -9.61
CA ALA A 546 -6.61 7.55 -8.85
C ALA A 546 -7.71 8.12 -9.76
N SER A 547 -7.34 8.86 -10.81
CA SER A 547 -8.32 9.43 -11.75
C SER A 547 -9.06 8.35 -12.55
N THR A 548 -8.38 7.30 -12.98
CA THR A 548 -9.00 6.16 -13.68
C THR A 548 -9.96 5.40 -12.77
N ALA A 549 -9.58 5.15 -11.51
CA ALA A 549 -10.43 4.51 -10.52
C ALA A 549 -11.68 5.35 -10.21
N ASN A 550 -11.53 6.66 -10.04
CA ASN A 550 -12.66 7.57 -9.81
C ASN A 550 -13.62 7.60 -11.01
N ALA A 551 -13.10 7.67 -12.23
CA ALA A 551 -13.91 7.64 -13.45
C ALA A 551 -14.72 6.33 -13.55
N MET A 552 -14.13 5.21 -13.13
CA MET A 552 -14.83 3.92 -13.06
C MET A 552 -15.91 3.89 -12.00
N LEU A 553 -15.60 4.27 -10.76
CA LEU A 553 -16.56 4.25 -9.65
C LEU A 553 -17.78 5.12 -9.96
N ALA A 554 -17.57 6.30 -10.56
CA ALA A 554 -18.65 7.19 -10.99
C ALA A 554 -19.56 6.56 -12.07
N SER A 555 -19.00 5.67 -12.90
CA SER A 555 -19.69 5.05 -14.04
C SER A 555 -20.38 3.73 -13.69
N ILE A 556 -19.89 2.99 -12.69
CA ILE A 556 -20.37 1.64 -12.36
C ILE A 556 -21.86 1.63 -11.98
N ALA A 557 -22.29 2.50 -11.07
CA ALA A 557 -23.67 2.51 -10.58
C ALA A 557 -24.71 2.83 -11.67
N PRO A 558 -24.60 3.94 -12.44
CA PRO A 558 -25.60 4.26 -13.45
C PRO A 558 -25.64 3.21 -14.57
N PHE A 559 -24.48 2.70 -15.01
CA PHE A 559 -24.45 1.64 -16.04
C PHE A 559 -25.01 0.33 -15.53
N SER A 560 -24.67 -0.08 -14.30
CA SER A 560 -25.24 -1.29 -13.70
C SER A 560 -26.76 -1.20 -13.60
N PHE A 561 -27.30 -0.04 -13.21
CA PHE A 561 -28.75 0.18 -13.14
C PHE A 561 -29.41 0.06 -14.52
N VAL A 562 -28.91 0.78 -15.53
CA VAL A 562 -29.47 0.76 -16.90
C VAL A 562 -29.43 -0.65 -17.49
N ILE A 563 -28.29 -1.34 -17.33
CA ILE A 563 -28.09 -2.68 -17.84
C ILE A 563 -29.02 -3.69 -17.15
N LEU A 564 -29.16 -3.63 -15.82
CA LEU A 564 -30.05 -4.51 -15.07
C LEU A 564 -31.53 -4.22 -15.39
N MET A 565 -31.90 -2.96 -15.56
CA MET A 565 -33.24 -2.57 -15.99
C MET A 565 -33.55 -3.12 -17.39
N LEU A 566 -32.60 -3.00 -18.33
CA LEU A 566 -32.76 -3.58 -19.66
C LEU A 566 -32.86 -5.11 -19.61
N ALA A 567 -32.03 -5.77 -18.81
CA ALA A 567 -32.11 -7.21 -18.59
C ALA A 567 -33.47 -7.64 -18.04
N PHE A 568 -34.01 -6.88 -17.08
CA PHE A 568 -35.36 -7.09 -16.54
C PHE A 568 -36.45 -6.93 -17.60
N LEU A 569 -36.41 -5.86 -18.40
CA LEU A 569 -37.36 -5.61 -19.49
C LEU A 569 -37.30 -6.71 -20.56
N LEU A 570 -36.09 -7.15 -20.93
CA LEU A 570 -35.90 -8.26 -21.86
C LEU A 570 -36.41 -9.58 -21.29
N SER A 571 -36.23 -9.79 -19.98
CA SER A 571 -36.76 -10.98 -19.29
C SER A 571 -38.28 -10.99 -19.30
N LEU A 572 -38.92 -9.83 -19.08
CA LEU A 572 -40.37 -9.68 -19.14
C LEU A 572 -40.89 -9.90 -20.57
N LEU A 573 -40.23 -9.31 -21.58
CA LEU A 573 -40.59 -9.51 -22.97
C LEU A 573 -40.48 -10.98 -23.38
N ALA A 574 -39.39 -11.65 -23.00
CA ALA A 574 -39.19 -13.06 -23.25
C ALA A 574 -40.27 -13.93 -22.57
N TYR A 575 -40.69 -13.57 -21.35
CA TYR A 575 -41.79 -14.24 -20.67
C TYR A 575 -43.10 -14.09 -21.46
N ILE A 576 -43.42 -12.88 -21.92
CA ILE A 576 -44.64 -12.60 -22.69
C ILE A 576 -44.67 -13.37 -24.02
N ILE A 577 -43.53 -13.51 -24.70
CA ILE A 577 -43.44 -14.20 -26.00
C ILE A 577 -43.53 -15.72 -25.88
N LEU A 578 -43.10 -16.29 -24.75
CA LEU A 578 -43.03 -17.75 -24.54
C LEU A 578 -44.28 -18.32 -23.85
N GLN A 579 -45.23 -17.47 -23.46
CA GLN A 579 -46.60 -17.84 -23.06
C GLN A 579 -47.50 -17.87 -24.30
#